data_AF-A0AAD8KNK3-F1
#
_entry.id   AF-A0AAD8KNK3-F1
#
_cell.length_a   1.000
_cell.length_b   1.000
_cell.length_c   1.000
_cell.angle_alpha   90.00
_cell.angle_beta   90.00
_cell.angle_gamma   90.00
#
_symmetry.space_group_name_H-M   'P 1'
#
loop_
_entity.id
_entity.type
_entity.pdbx_description
1 polymer ?
#
loop_
_entity_poly.entity_id
_entity_poly.type
_entity_poly.pdbx_seq_one_letter_code
_entity_poly.pdbx_strand_id
1 'polypeptide(L)'
;MQQVQRDMDGSKFGAAGSDVMMKTADVAASSTKGNLNDMVTNLNGSGGIDDTGKRSYADQVLANEKESSNAGKRPWVVMGDFNCALNLEDKSVGASCIDMPMREFKECMEEIEMMDINRTGLHFTWNQKPGKGVGIRNKIDRIMGNIEFMSEFSTATAIFQPYRISDHTPCVLKLPCINRNKPQPFKFSNFLLYKPGFSDMVKAQWLHQIEGVHQFKLVKKLRLLKHPIRSFLHAQGNLHSNVTKWRNRLDEIHRAIDLDPSNGILCEEEARCLVQFNQASIDEERFLKQKAKVHWLAVGDANNSFFHNSLKCKNHSNRIERVIDTNGLLHEGGDVPLAFVKHFEQFLGVEDIVTMPISPDLFER
;
A
#
# COMPACT_ATOMS: atom_id res chain seq x y z
N MET A 1 -34.49 26.39 35.41
CA MET A 1 -34.79 25.86 36.75
C MET A 1 -35.30 24.43 36.57
N GLN A 2 -34.61 23.45 37.16
CA GLN A 2 -34.99 22.03 37.35
C GLN A 2 -35.12 21.08 36.14
N GLN A 3 -34.00 20.40 35.84
CA GLN A 3 -33.75 18.97 36.09
C GLN A 3 -34.99 18.04 36.19
N VAL A 4 -35.10 17.09 35.26
CA VAL A 4 -35.75 15.79 35.50
C VAL A 4 -34.85 14.68 34.96
N GLN A 5 -34.45 13.83 35.89
CA GLN A 5 -33.66 12.62 35.74
C GLN A 5 -34.60 11.46 35.42
N ARG A 6 -34.22 10.59 34.48
CA ARG A 6 -34.73 9.21 34.43
C ARG A 6 -33.59 8.27 34.05
N ASP A 7 -33.30 7.41 35.00
CA ASP A 7 -32.55 6.16 34.86
C ASP A 7 -33.19 5.29 33.78
N MET A 8 -32.38 4.52 33.05
CA MET A 8 -32.82 3.26 32.45
C MET A 8 -31.73 2.20 32.58
N ASP A 9 -32.12 1.15 33.30
CA ASP A 9 -31.52 -0.17 33.40
C ASP A 9 -31.18 -0.80 32.05
N GLY A 10 -30.17 -1.66 32.06
CA GLY A 10 -29.76 -2.44 30.92
C GLY A 10 -30.74 -3.56 30.55
N SER A 11 -30.80 -3.88 29.25
CA SER A 11 -30.90 -5.27 28.76
C SER A 11 -30.72 -5.35 27.24
N LYS A 12 -29.70 -6.12 26.84
CA LYS A 12 -29.56 -6.99 25.65
C LYS A 12 -30.11 -6.50 24.30
N PHE A 13 -29.20 -6.28 23.34
CA PHE A 13 -29.36 -6.74 21.95
C PHE A 13 -28.00 -7.07 21.29
N GLY A 14 -27.90 -8.31 20.80
CA GLY A 14 -27.27 -8.74 19.54
C GLY A 14 -25.81 -8.40 19.24
N ALA A 15 -24.95 -9.42 19.27
CA ALA A 15 -23.64 -9.40 18.64
C ALA A 15 -23.72 -9.28 17.10
N ALA A 16 -23.15 -8.22 16.52
CA ALA A 16 -22.64 -8.16 15.15
C ALA A 16 -21.84 -6.86 14.92
N GLY A 17 -20.57 -6.99 14.50
CA GLY A 17 -19.75 -5.91 13.95
C GLY A 17 -19.00 -5.06 14.98
N SER A 18 -17.71 -5.33 15.17
CA SER A 18 -16.81 -4.48 15.97
C SER A 18 -16.32 -3.27 15.16
N ASP A 19 -17.16 -2.25 15.00
CA ASP A 19 -16.73 -0.91 14.61
C ASP A 19 -16.47 -0.09 15.89
N VAL A 20 -15.21 0.29 16.12
CA VAL A 20 -14.83 1.12 17.28
C VAL A 20 -15.05 2.59 16.92
N MET A 21 -16.11 3.18 17.45
CA MET A 21 -16.38 4.62 17.35
C MET A 21 -15.78 5.32 18.57
N MET A 22 -14.75 6.15 18.41
CA MET A 22 -14.22 6.97 19.52
C MET A 22 -14.57 8.44 19.35
N LYS A 23 -15.21 9.01 20.37
CA LYS A 23 -15.15 10.43 20.67
C LYS A 23 -13.91 10.66 21.52
N THR A 24 -13.33 11.85 21.42
CA THR A 24 -12.30 12.33 22.33
C THR A 24 -12.66 12.00 23.79
N ALA A 25 -11.78 11.22 24.44
CA ALA A 25 -11.93 10.58 25.75
C ALA A 25 -12.99 9.47 25.84
N ASP A 26 -12.61 8.23 25.50
CA ASP A 26 -12.68 7.05 26.39
C ASP A 26 -12.45 5.75 25.59
N VAL A 27 -11.59 4.89 26.15
CA VAL A 27 -11.20 3.59 25.60
C VAL A 27 -12.23 2.54 26.01
N ALA A 28 -12.83 1.85 25.03
CA ALA A 28 -13.48 0.55 25.26
C ALA A 28 -13.21 -0.39 24.07
N ALA A 29 -12.54 -1.49 24.37
CA ALA A 29 -12.04 -2.49 23.42
C ALA A 29 -13.07 -3.60 23.13
N SER A 30 -12.92 -4.27 21.98
CA SER A 30 -13.26 -5.69 21.88
C SER A 30 -12.38 -6.43 20.85
N SER A 31 -11.54 -7.35 21.35
CA SER A 31 -11.22 -8.73 20.90
C SER A 31 -10.99 -9.00 19.38
N THR A 32 -9.97 -9.72 18.88
CA THR A 32 -9.12 -10.83 19.38
C THR A 32 -7.84 -10.92 18.51
N LYS A 33 -6.74 -11.39 19.11
CA LYS A 33 -5.35 -11.59 18.59
C LYS A 33 -4.43 -10.37 18.72
N GLY A 34 -3.54 -10.41 19.71
CA GLY A 34 -2.66 -9.31 20.10
C GLY A 34 -3.47 -8.21 20.77
N ASN A 35 -3.04 -7.72 21.93
CA ASN A 35 -3.75 -6.62 22.57
C ASN A 35 -3.59 -5.39 21.65
N LEU A 36 -4.66 -4.96 20.97
CA LEU A 36 -4.65 -3.79 20.08
C LEU A 36 -4.13 -2.53 20.81
N ASN A 37 -4.31 -2.48 22.14
CA ASN A 37 -3.78 -1.43 22.99
C ASN A 37 -2.25 -1.39 23.03
N ASP A 38 -1.56 -2.52 22.78
CA ASP A 38 -0.10 -2.58 22.71
C ASP A 38 0.42 -2.15 21.33
N MET A 39 -0.47 -1.94 20.35
CA MET A 39 -0.13 -1.55 18.96
C MET A 39 -0.56 -0.14 18.60
N VAL A 40 -1.38 0.52 19.43
CA VAL A 40 -1.96 1.84 19.13
C VAL A 40 -1.53 2.83 20.18
N THR A 41 -0.71 3.80 19.77
CA THR A 41 -0.32 4.90 20.64
C THR A 41 -1.13 6.15 20.29
N ASN A 42 -1.79 6.73 21.30
CA ASN A 42 -2.63 7.90 21.16
C ASN A 42 -1.93 9.14 21.72
N LEU A 43 -1.79 10.18 20.91
CA LEU A 43 -1.09 11.43 21.28
C LEU A 43 -1.99 12.48 21.96
N ASN A 44 -3.23 12.13 22.33
CA ASN A 44 -4.18 13.08 22.90
C ASN A 44 -3.84 13.45 24.37
N GLY A 45 -3.12 14.55 24.57
CA GLY A 45 -2.96 15.21 25.87
C GLY A 45 -4.04 16.27 26.11
N SER A 46 -4.87 16.09 27.14
CA SER A 46 -5.81 17.10 27.62
C SER A 46 -5.09 18.15 28.48
N GLY A 47 -5.04 19.39 28.00
CA GLY A 47 -4.84 20.59 28.82
C GLY A 47 -3.39 21.00 29.09
N GLY A 48 -3.02 22.17 28.57
CA GLY A 48 -1.96 23.01 29.16
C GLY A 48 -0.55 22.90 28.61
N ILE A 49 -0.32 22.17 27.51
CA ILE A 49 0.99 22.12 26.86
C ILE A 49 0.93 22.98 25.58
N ASP A 50 1.87 23.92 25.44
CA ASP A 50 2.04 24.72 24.24
C ASP A 50 2.38 23.83 23.02
N ASP A 51 2.25 24.36 21.79
CA ASP A 51 2.52 23.58 20.57
C ASP A 51 3.93 22.96 20.54
N THR A 52 4.88 23.62 21.22
CA THR A 52 6.26 23.15 21.44
C THR A 52 6.33 21.89 22.31
N GLY A 53 5.57 21.82 23.41
CA GLY A 53 5.59 20.67 24.30
C GLY A 53 4.78 19.47 23.78
N LYS A 54 3.73 19.68 22.98
CA LYS A 54 3.03 18.57 22.28
C LYS A 54 3.95 17.87 21.28
N ARG A 55 4.75 18.67 20.58
CA ARG A 55 5.77 18.18 19.64
C ARG A 55 6.85 17.36 20.35
N SER A 56 7.38 17.90 21.45
CA SER A 56 8.33 17.18 22.31
C SER A 56 7.77 15.87 22.85
N TYR A 57 6.48 15.81 23.17
CA TYR A 57 5.82 14.57 23.61
C TYR A 57 5.68 13.54 22.48
N ALA A 58 5.27 13.96 21.28
CA ALA A 58 5.25 13.08 20.12
C ALA A 58 6.66 12.55 19.81
N ASP A 59 7.67 13.43 19.78
CA ASP A 59 9.06 13.04 19.54
C ASP A 59 9.58 12.07 20.62
N GLN A 60 9.23 12.27 21.89
CA GLN A 60 9.58 11.34 22.99
C GLN A 60 8.87 10.00 22.87
N VAL A 61 7.57 9.98 22.54
CA VAL A 61 6.81 8.74 22.34
C VAL A 61 7.38 7.95 21.16
N LEU A 62 7.69 8.62 20.06
CA LEU A 62 8.26 8.01 18.86
C LEU A 62 9.71 7.53 19.09
N ALA A 63 10.50 8.27 19.88
CA ALA A 63 11.85 7.86 20.29
C ALA A 63 11.82 6.65 21.24
N ASN A 64 10.91 6.62 22.22
CA ASN A 64 10.76 5.51 23.15
C ASN A 64 10.32 4.22 22.45
N GLU A 65 9.41 4.31 21.46
CA GLU A 65 9.02 3.17 20.63
C GLU A 65 10.21 2.66 19.81
N LYS A 66 11.05 3.56 19.27
CA LYS A 66 12.26 3.18 18.54
C LYS A 66 13.32 2.52 19.42
N GLU A 67 13.53 3.00 20.66
CA GLU A 67 14.53 2.48 21.60
C GLU A 67 14.13 1.16 22.27
N SER A 68 12.83 0.86 22.38
CA SER A 68 12.36 -0.50 22.68
C SER A 68 12.71 -1.42 21.51
N SER A 69 13.91 -1.99 21.60
CA SER A 69 14.70 -2.83 20.66
C SER A 69 14.02 -4.03 19.95
N ASN A 70 12.69 -4.03 19.79
CA ASN A 70 11.90 -4.93 18.94
C ASN A 70 10.83 -4.21 18.08
N ALA A 71 10.67 -2.88 18.16
CA ALA A 71 9.63 -2.15 17.44
C ALA A 71 9.79 -2.18 15.90
N GLY A 72 11.02 -2.24 15.38
CA GLY A 72 11.27 -2.41 13.94
C GLY A 72 10.79 -3.74 13.35
N LYS A 73 10.23 -4.65 14.17
CA LYS A 73 9.66 -5.94 13.72
C LYS A 73 8.21 -6.17 14.14
N ARG A 74 7.60 -5.25 14.90
CA ARG A 74 6.21 -5.39 15.37
C ARG A 74 5.32 -4.40 14.62
N PRO A 75 4.08 -4.79 14.26
CA PRO A 75 3.12 -3.85 13.68
C PRO A 75 2.66 -2.86 14.75
N TRP A 76 2.74 -1.56 14.47
CA TRP A 76 2.19 -0.51 15.34
C TRP A 76 1.65 0.69 14.54
N VAL A 77 0.79 1.45 15.20
CA VAL A 77 0.11 2.63 14.67
C VAL A 77 0.15 3.77 15.70
N VAL A 78 0.28 4.98 15.19
CA VAL A 78 0.03 6.21 15.96
C VAL A 78 -1.18 6.90 15.37
N MET A 79 -2.08 7.31 16.25
CA MET A 79 -3.22 8.12 15.86
C MET A 79 -3.45 9.29 16.81
N GLY A 80 -3.80 10.44 16.26
CA GLY A 80 -4.11 11.62 17.06
C GLY A 80 -3.84 12.93 16.34
N ASP A 81 -3.90 14.00 17.12
CA ASP A 81 -3.59 15.37 16.71
C ASP A 81 -2.08 15.63 16.83
N PHE A 82 -1.40 15.78 15.68
CA PHE A 82 0.02 16.10 15.61
C PHE A 82 0.29 17.60 15.63
N ASN A 83 -0.75 18.44 15.52
CA ASN A 83 -0.65 19.89 15.39
C ASN A 83 0.26 20.38 14.23
N CYS A 84 0.62 19.50 13.29
CA CYS A 84 1.53 19.81 12.20
C CYS A 84 1.03 19.22 10.86
N ALA A 85 1.10 20.03 9.81
CA ALA A 85 0.90 19.56 8.45
C ALA A 85 2.12 18.74 8.00
N LEU A 86 1.92 17.74 7.16
CA LEU A 86 3.03 16.94 6.60
C LEU A 86 3.39 17.43 5.18
N ASN A 87 2.37 17.79 4.40
CA ASN A 87 2.51 18.24 3.02
C ASN A 87 1.89 19.63 2.81
N LEU A 88 2.27 20.32 1.73
CA LEU A 88 1.69 21.63 1.37
C LEU A 88 0.17 21.55 1.14
N GLU A 89 -0.28 20.47 0.51
CA GLU A 89 -1.70 20.18 0.27
C GLU A 89 -2.51 19.98 1.56
N ASP A 90 -1.85 19.78 2.71
CA ASP A 90 -2.51 19.64 4.00
C ASP A 90 -2.91 20.99 4.62
N LYS A 91 -2.61 22.12 3.96
CA LYS A 91 -3.06 23.47 4.34
C LYS A 91 -3.98 24.04 3.27
N SER A 92 -5.15 24.54 3.66
CA SER A 92 -6.10 25.14 2.71
C SER A 92 -5.70 26.54 2.22
N VAL A 93 -4.84 27.23 2.97
CA VAL A 93 -4.33 28.59 2.69
C VAL A 93 -2.86 28.68 3.09
N GLY A 94 -2.05 29.44 2.35
CA GLY A 94 -0.64 29.71 2.72
C GLY A 94 0.38 28.64 2.31
N ALA A 95 -0.01 27.69 1.45
CA ALA A 95 0.78 26.53 1.05
C ALA A 95 1.94 26.82 0.06
N SER A 96 2.56 28.01 0.07
CA SER A 96 3.61 28.36 -0.90
C SER A 96 5.00 27.84 -0.50
N CYS A 97 5.22 27.46 0.76
CA CYS A 97 6.50 26.94 1.23
C CYS A 97 6.35 25.96 2.39
N ILE A 98 7.30 25.02 2.47
CA ILE A 98 7.43 24.07 3.59
C ILE A 98 8.12 24.82 4.73
N ASP A 99 7.45 24.95 5.87
CA ASP A 99 8.03 25.57 7.07
C ASP A 99 8.94 24.58 7.82
N MET A 100 9.73 25.09 8.78
CA MET A 100 10.65 24.25 9.56
C MET A 100 9.92 23.14 10.31
N PRO A 101 8.78 23.40 10.99
CA PRO A 101 8.02 22.33 11.66
C PRO A 101 7.56 21.22 10.72
N MET A 102 7.06 21.55 9.52
CA MET A 102 6.67 20.56 8.51
C MET A 102 7.86 19.71 8.07
N ARG A 103 9.03 20.32 7.88
CA ARG A 103 10.25 19.62 7.46
C ARG A 103 10.73 18.65 8.52
N GLU A 104 10.95 19.14 9.73
CA GLU A 104 11.41 18.33 10.85
C GLU A 104 10.40 17.23 11.21
N PHE A 105 9.08 17.51 11.13
CA PHE A 105 8.04 16.48 11.30
C PHE A 105 8.15 15.40 10.22
N LYS A 106 8.33 15.79 8.96
CA LYS A 106 8.51 14.86 7.85
C LYS A 106 9.79 14.03 8.01
N GLU A 107 10.91 14.64 8.37
CA GLU A 107 12.19 13.97 8.62
C GLU A 107 12.05 12.95 9.75
N CYS A 108 11.37 13.30 10.84
CA CYS A 108 11.05 12.38 11.94
C CYS A 108 10.26 11.16 11.44
N MET A 109 9.18 11.38 10.68
CA MET A 109 8.36 10.29 10.12
C MET A 109 9.16 9.38 9.17
N GLU A 110 10.03 9.96 8.35
CA GLU A 110 10.92 9.22 7.46
C GLU A 110 11.95 8.40 8.25
N GLU A 111 12.51 8.95 9.33
CA GLU A 111 13.51 8.29 10.17
C GLU A 111 12.96 7.09 10.94
N ILE A 112 11.68 7.12 11.31
CA ILE A 112 10.99 6.02 12.00
C ILE A 112 10.20 5.12 11.03
N GLU A 113 10.31 5.36 9.72
CA GLU A 113 9.63 4.62 8.65
C GLU A 113 8.10 4.55 8.81
N MET A 114 7.50 5.65 9.29
CA MET A 114 6.06 5.79 9.50
C MET A 114 5.39 6.49 8.33
N MET A 115 4.15 6.07 8.03
CA MET A 115 3.38 6.65 6.94
C MET A 115 1.90 6.73 7.25
N ASP A 116 1.22 7.71 6.65
CA ASP A 116 -0.25 7.78 6.66
C ASP A 116 -0.87 6.47 6.14
N ILE A 117 -1.79 5.92 6.94
CA ILE A 117 -2.68 4.83 6.51
C ILE A 117 -3.63 5.39 5.45
N ASN A 118 -3.91 4.57 4.44
CA ASN A 118 -4.80 4.92 3.34
C ASN A 118 -6.16 5.35 3.91
N ARG A 119 -6.70 6.47 3.40
CA ARG A 119 -7.83 7.16 4.03
C ARG A 119 -9.00 7.37 3.10
N THR A 120 -10.17 7.52 3.71
CA THR A 120 -11.40 7.96 3.07
C THR A 120 -12.08 9.05 3.90
N GLY A 121 -13.01 9.79 3.30
CA GLY A 121 -13.73 10.87 3.97
C GLY A 121 -13.06 12.23 3.76
N LEU A 122 -13.09 13.07 4.80
CA LEU A 122 -12.58 14.43 4.70
C LEU A 122 -11.05 14.49 4.61
N HIS A 123 -10.54 15.38 3.76
CA HIS A 123 -9.10 15.62 3.62
C HIS A 123 -8.53 16.45 4.78
N PHE A 124 -9.19 17.57 5.08
CA PHE A 124 -8.83 18.42 6.22
C PHE A 124 -9.48 17.87 7.48
N THR A 125 -8.72 17.90 8.58
CA THR A 125 -9.12 17.31 9.85
C THR A 125 -9.37 18.34 10.92
N TRP A 126 -8.85 19.55 10.75
CA TRP A 126 -9.10 20.70 11.60
C TRP A 126 -9.68 21.85 10.78
N ASN A 127 -10.62 22.59 11.37
CA ASN A 127 -11.31 23.70 10.73
C ASN A 127 -11.53 24.86 11.69
N GLN A 128 -10.85 25.97 11.43
CA GLN A 128 -11.14 27.24 12.07
C GLN A 128 -12.41 27.84 11.47
N LYS A 129 -13.53 27.73 12.19
CA LYS A 129 -14.78 28.39 11.82
C LYS A 129 -14.60 29.91 11.99
N PRO A 130 -14.60 30.72 10.92
CA PRO A 130 -14.48 32.15 11.08
C PRO A 130 -15.85 32.73 11.49
N GLY A 131 -15.84 33.84 12.23
CA GLY A 131 -17.06 34.62 12.49
C GLY A 131 -17.66 35.23 11.21
N LYS A 132 -16.82 35.54 10.20
CA LYS A 132 -17.17 35.95 8.83
C LYS A 132 -16.04 35.56 7.86
N GLY A 133 -16.37 35.13 6.63
CA GLY A 133 -15.39 34.83 5.57
C GLY A 133 -15.06 33.34 5.37
N VAL A 134 -13.97 33.05 4.66
CA VAL A 134 -13.50 31.67 4.39
C VAL A 134 -12.59 31.22 5.52
N GLY A 135 -12.93 30.10 6.17
CA GLY A 135 -12.16 29.53 7.27
C GLY A 135 -10.86 28.87 6.84
N ILE A 136 -9.92 28.76 7.77
CA ILE A 136 -8.66 28.03 7.57
C ILE A 136 -8.90 26.56 7.91
N ARG A 137 -8.41 25.64 7.06
CA ARG A 137 -8.53 24.20 7.26
C ARG A 137 -7.17 23.55 7.09
N ASN A 138 -6.82 22.68 8.03
CA ASN A 138 -5.55 21.96 8.02
C ASN A 138 -5.80 20.46 8.23
N LYS A 139 -4.90 19.62 7.72
CA LYS A 139 -4.80 18.19 8.07
C LYS A 139 -3.68 18.01 9.08
N ILE A 140 -4.05 17.97 10.35
CA ILE A 140 -3.15 17.82 11.51
C ILE A 140 -3.43 16.57 12.33
N ASP A 141 -4.63 15.99 12.19
CA ASP A 141 -4.98 14.70 12.77
C ASP A 141 -4.60 13.59 11.79
N ARG A 142 -3.86 12.58 12.25
CA ARG A 142 -3.35 11.51 11.39
C ARG A 142 -3.49 10.16 12.04
N ILE A 143 -3.57 9.15 11.19
CA ILE A 143 -3.46 7.74 11.57
C ILE A 143 -2.32 7.19 10.72
N MET A 144 -1.20 6.89 11.35
CA MET A 144 0.02 6.43 10.69
C MET A 144 0.41 5.05 11.19
N GLY A 145 0.99 4.22 10.33
CA GLY A 145 1.49 2.91 10.70
C GLY A 145 2.86 2.64 10.09
N ASN A 146 3.62 1.77 10.76
CA ASN A 146 4.92 1.33 10.25
C ASN A 146 4.75 0.28 9.15
N ILE A 147 5.87 -0.09 8.52
CA ILE A 147 5.88 -1.03 7.39
C ILE A 147 5.32 -2.40 7.79
N GLU A 148 5.58 -2.85 9.02
CA GLU A 148 5.08 -4.11 9.57
C GLU A 148 3.56 -4.08 9.69
N PHE A 149 2.99 -2.99 10.22
CA PHE A 149 1.54 -2.81 10.29
C PHE A 149 0.91 -2.82 8.89
N MET A 150 1.51 -2.12 7.93
CA MET A 150 1.03 -2.07 6.55
C MET A 150 1.12 -3.43 5.85
N SER A 151 2.07 -4.27 6.26
CA SER A 151 2.23 -5.62 5.74
C SER A 151 1.19 -6.58 6.31
N GLU A 152 0.94 -6.52 7.61
CA GLU A 152 0.00 -7.41 8.30
C GLU A 152 -1.46 -7.00 8.04
N PHE A 153 -1.76 -5.72 8.20
CA PHE A 153 -3.08 -5.14 8.00
C PHE A 153 -3.16 -4.43 6.65
N SER A 154 -2.82 -5.16 5.59
CA SER A 154 -2.69 -4.61 4.24
C SER A 154 -3.93 -3.87 3.72
N THR A 155 -5.14 -4.17 4.23
CA THR A 155 -6.39 -3.45 3.87
C THR A 155 -6.93 -2.51 4.95
N ALA A 156 -6.14 -2.19 5.98
CA ALA A 156 -6.52 -1.20 6.98
C ALA A 156 -6.76 0.16 6.34
N THR A 157 -7.82 0.85 6.77
CA THR A 157 -8.25 2.12 6.18
C THR A 157 -8.62 3.12 7.28
N ALA A 158 -8.10 4.33 7.18
CA ALA A 158 -8.49 5.46 8.02
C ALA A 158 -9.76 6.13 7.47
N ILE A 159 -10.73 6.45 8.32
CA ILE A 159 -11.97 7.10 7.93
C ILE A 159 -12.10 8.42 8.70
N PHE A 160 -12.03 9.54 7.99
CA PHE A 160 -12.20 10.88 8.57
C PHE A 160 -13.64 11.36 8.36
N GLN A 161 -14.40 11.43 9.45
CA GLN A 161 -15.82 11.75 9.42
C GLN A 161 -16.08 13.28 9.41
N PRO A 162 -17.29 13.72 9.03
CA PRO A 162 -17.67 15.12 9.15
C PRO A 162 -17.47 15.69 10.57
N TYR A 163 -16.98 16.92 10.66
CA TYR A 163 -16.70 17.68 11.90
C TYR A 163 -17.85 17.72 12.91
N ARG A 164 -19.11 17.71 12.42
CA ARG A 164 -20.32 17.95 13.22
C ARG A 164 -20.19 19.22 14.07
N ILE A 165 -20.10 19.06 15.39
CA ILE A 165 -20.01 20.17 16.35
C ILE A 165 -18.57 20.54 16.73
N SER A 166 -17.60 19.68 16.45
CA SER A 166 -16.18 19.93 16.73
C SER A 166 -15.54 20.78 15.62
N ASP A 167 -14.39 21.35 15.93
CA ASP A 167 -13.40 21.89 15.01
C ASP A 167 -12.45 20.81 14.46
N HIS A 168 -12.40 19.62 15.09
CA HIS A 168 -11.70 18.43 14.58
C HIS A 168 -12.67 17.42 13.94
N THR A 169 -12.16 16.63 12.99
CA THR A 169 -12.86 15.47 12.42
C THR A 169 -12.62 14.23 13.26
N PRO A 170 -13.65 13.49 13.66
CA PRO A 170 -13.46 12.16 14.22
C PRO A 170 -12.75 11.25 13.19
N CYS A 171 -11.74 10.51 13.65
CA CYS A 171 -11.03 9.53 12.83
C CYS A 171 -11.31 8.11 13.34
N VAL A 172 -11.47 7.17 12.40
CA VAL A 172 -11.70 5.75 12.71
C VAL A 172 -10.70 4.92 11.92
N LEU A 173 -9.93 4.08 12.61
CA LEU A 173 -9.11 3.05 11.96
C LEU A 173 -9.95 1.79 11.76
N LYS A 174 -10.28 1.48 10.51
CA LYS A 174 -10.96 0.25 10.13
C LYS A 174 -9.92 -0.82 9.79
N LEU A 175 -9.89 -1.90 10.56
CA LEU A 175 -9.01 -3.04 10.31
C LEU A 175 -9.64 -4.04 9.31
N PRO A 176 -8.82 -4.84 8.60
CA PRO A 176 -9.31 -5.88 7.69
C PRO A 176 -10.19 -6.90 8.40
N CYS A 177 -11.33 -7.24 7.78
CA CYS A 177 -11.94 -8.56 7.95
C CYS A 177 -11.42 -9.49 6.84
N ILE A 178 -11.39 -10.81 7.11
CA ILE A 178 -10.74 -11.83 6.27
C ILE A 178 -11.06 -11.61 4.78
N ASN A 179 -10.05 -11.17 4.02
CA ASN A 179 -10.19 -10.95 2.59
C ASN A 179 -10.17 -12.28 1.84
N ARG A 180 -11.13 -12.45 0.91
CA ARG A 180 -11.09 -13.52 -0.08
C ARG A 180 -10.09 -13.15 -1.18
N ASN A 181 -9.26 -14.12 -1.58
CA ASN A 181 -8.33 -13.96 -2.69
C ASN A 181 -9.10 -13.64 -3.99
N LYS A 182 -8.97 -12.41 -4.49
CA LYS A 182 -9.48 -12.03 -5.81
C LYS A 182 -8.47 -12.46 -6.89
N PRO A 183 -8.94 -12.94 -8.05
CA PRO A 183 -8.05 -13.25 -9.17
C PRO A 183 -7.32 -11.99 -9.64
N GLN A 184 -5.99 -12.04 -9.67
CA GLN A 184 -5.16 -10.92 -10.09
C GLN A 184 -5.13 -10.83 -11.64
N PRO A 185 -5.17 -9.61 -12.21
CA PRO A 185 -5.00 -9.44 -13.64
C PRO A 185 -3.61 -9.94 -14.07
N PHE A 186 -3.51 -10.40 -15.31
CA PHE A 186 -2.22 -10.79 -15.88
C PHE A 186 -1.25 -9.60 -15.88
N LYS A 187 -0.07 -9.80 -15.30
CA LYS A 187 1.05 -8.85 -15.33
C LYS A 187 2.25 -9.55 -15.94
N PHE A 188 2.89 -8.90 -16.91
CA PHE A 188 4.10 -9.40 -17.53
C PHE A 188 5.31 -9.06 -16.66
N SER A 189 6.14 -10.06 -16.33
CA SER A 189 7.38 -9.86 -15.57
C SER A 189 8.56 -9.72 -16.54
N ASN A 190 9.21 -8.55 -16.55
CA ASN A 190 10.24 -8.21 -17.54
C ASN A 190 11.49 -9.10 -17.44
N PHE A 191 11.81 -9.65 -16.26
CA PHE A 191 12.98 -10.53 -16.11
C PHE A 191 12.88 -11.79 -16.99
N LEU A 192 11.67 -12.21 -17.38
CA LEU A 192 11.45 -13.34 -18.27
C LEU A 192 12.10 -13.16 -19.64
N LEU A 193 12.31 -11.91 -20.08
CA LEU A 193 12.98 -11.59 -21.34
C LEU A 193 14.42 -12.13 -21.40
N TYR A 194 15.05 -12.31 -20.24
CA TYR A 194 16.43 -12.77 -20.11
C TYR A 194 16.52 -14.28 -19.88
N LYS A 195 15.39 -14.99 -19.80
CA LYS A 195 15.37 -16.43 -19.54
C LYS A 195 15.50 -17.22 -20.84
N PRO A 196 16.34 -18.27 -20.86
CA PRO A 196 16.43 -19.17 -22.01
C PRO A 196 15.05 -19.71 -22.41
N GLY A 197 14.79 -19.78 -23.72
CA GLY A 197 13.53 -20.28 -24.27
C GLY A 197 12.36 -19.29 -24.31
N PHE A 198 12.49 -18.09 -23.72
CA PHE A 198 11.42 -17.08 -23.79
C PHE A 198 11.13 -16.66 -25.25
N SER A 199 12.17 -16.32 -26.01
CA SER A 199 12.03 -15.88 -27.41
C SER A 199 11.37 -16.96 -28.27
N ASP A 200 11.77 -18.22 -28.10
CA ASP A 200 11.23 -19.34 -28.87
C ASP A 200 9.77 -19.61 -28.50
N MET A 201 9.42 -19.52 -27.21
CA MET A 201 8.02 -19.59 -26.76
C MET A 201 7.17 -18.48 -27.39
N VAL A 202 7.66 -17.24 -27.46
CA VAL A 202 6.93 -16.14 -28.11
C VAL A 202 6.77 -16.42 -29.60
N LYS A 203 7.85 -16.79 -30.29
CA LYS A 203 7.82 -17.09 -31.74
C LYS A 203 6.81 -18.20 -32.06
N ALA A 204 6.80 -19.29 -31.29
CA ALA A 204 5.89 -20.41 -31.50
C ALA A 204 4.42 -19.94 -31.47
N GLN A 205 4.06 -19.08 -30.52
CA GLN A 205 2.70 -18.53 -30.42
C GLN A 205 2.43 -17.46 -31.49
N TRP A 206 3.42 -16.62 -31.81
CA TRP A 206 3.26 -15.52 -32.75
C TRP A 206 3.05 -15.98 -34.18
N LEU A 207 3.62 -17.14 -34.55
CA LEU A 207 3.50 -17.73 -35.89
C LEU A 207 2.16 -18.42 -36.13
N HIS A 208 1.28 -18.50 -35.12
CA HIS A 208 -0.07 -19.03 -35.34
C HIS A 208 -0.83 -18.18 -36.35
N GLN A 209 -1.46 -18.85 -37.32
CA GLN A 209 -2.34 -18.21 -38.29
C GLN A 209 -3.68 -17.92 -37.64
N ILE A 210 -4.12 -16.67 -37.76
CA ILE A 210 -5.39 -16.20 -37.21
C ILE A 210 -6.14 -15.48 -38.32
N GLU A 211 -7.38 -15.90 -38.55
CA GLU A 211 -8.30 -15.27 -39.49
C GLU A 211 -9.01 -14.06 -38.85
N GLY A 212 -9.40 -13.09 -39.68
CA GLY A 212 -10.03 -11.84 -39.28
C GLY A 212 -9.24 -10.60 -39.70
N VAL A 213 -9.71 -9.41 -39.32
CA VAL A 213 -9.03 -8.13 -39.61
C VAL A 213 -7.71 -8.00 -38.84
N HIS A 214 -6.79 -7.17 -39.33
CA HIS A 214 -5.44 -7.01 -38.74
C HIS A 214 -5.46 -6.73 -37.22
N GLN A 215 -6.37 -5.87 -36.76
CA GLN A 215 -6.52 -5.55 -35.35
C GLN A 215 -6.98 -6.76 -34.51
N PHE A 216 -7.93 -7.54 -35.03
CA PHE A 216 -8.39 -8.78 -34.39
C PHE A 216 -7.27 -9.82 -34.31
N LYS A 217 -6.48 -9.99 -35.39
CA LYS A 217 -5.32 -10.87 -35.40
C LYS A 217 -4.32 -10.50 -34.31
N LEU A 218 -3.98 -9.21 -34.19
CA LEU A 218 -3.05 -8.72 -33.18
C LEU A 218 -3.55 -9.01 -31.76
N VAL A 219 -4.80 -8.64 -31.45
CA VAL A 219 -5.39 -8.84 -30.11
C VAL A 219 -5.44 -10.32 -29.76
N LYS A 220 -5.83 -11.18 -30.70
CA LYS A 220 -5.91 -12.63 -30.46
C LYS A 220 -4.53 -13.25 -30.26
N LYS A 221 -3.49 -12.85 -31.03
CA LYS A 221 -2.10 -13.27 -30.79
C LYS A 221 -1.60 -12.86 -29.39
N LEU A 222 -1.84 -11.61 -28.98
CA LEU A 222 -1.49 -11.14 -27.64
C LEU A 222 -2.24 -11.91 -26.53
N ARG A 223 -3.51 -12.28 -26.77
CA ARG A 223 -4.29 -13.09 -25.84
C ARG A 223 -3.74 -14.51 -25.71
N LEU A 224 -3.32 -15.14 -26.82
CA LEU A 224 -2.72 -16.48 -26.82
C LEU A 224 -1.42 -16.54 -26.01
N LEU A 225 -0.60 -15.48 -26.06
CA LEU A 225 0.63 -15.40 -25.29
C LEU A 225 0.44 -15.44 -23.75
N LYS A 226 -0.74 -15.08 -23.23
CA LYS A 226 -0.98 -14.99 -21.78
C LYS A 226 -0.72 -16.30 -21.05
N HIS A 227 -1.22 -17.42 -21.58
CA HIS A 227 -1.12 -18.72 -20.90
C HIS A 227 0.32 -19.27 -20.90
N PRO A 228 1.02 -19.34 -22.05
CA PRO A 228 2.43 -19.75 -22.09
C PRO A 228 3.32 -18.89 -21.19
N ILE A 229 3.16 -17.56 -21.20
CA ILE A 229 3.95 -16.68 -20.34
C ILE A 229 3.68 -16.95 -18.86
N ARG A 230 2.43 -17.20 -18.46
CA ARG A 230 2.10 -17.58 -17.07
C ARG A 230 2.77 -18.89 -16.69
N SER A 231 2.67 -19.91 -17.53
CA SER A 231 3.31 -21.21 -17.29
C SER A 231 4.84 -21.05 -17.17
N PHE A 232 5.44 -20.24 -18.05
CA PHE A 232 6.87 -19.96 -18.06
C PHE A 232 7.32 -19.22 -16.79
N LEU A 233 6.52 -18.28 -16.30
CA LEU A 233 6.75 -17.61 -15.01
C LEU A 233 6.64 -18.59 -13.83
N HIS A 234 5.60 -19.43 -13.81
CA HIS A 234 5.42 -20.43 -12.76
C HIS A 234 6.58 -21.43 -12.69
N ALA A 235 7.16 -21.80 -13.84
CA ALA A 235 8.32 -22.67 -13.91
C ALA A 235 9.59 -22.06 -13.26
N GLN A 236 9.67 -20.73 -13.11
CA GLN A 236 10.79 -20.09 -12.40
C GLN A 236 10.68 -20.24 -10.86
N GLY A 237 9.50 -20.63 -10.35
CA GLY A 237 9.26 -20.77 -8.92
C GLY A 237 9.28 -19.43 -8.17
N ASN A 238 9.54 -19.49 -6.86
CA ASN A 238 9.67 -18.31 -6.01
C ASN A 238 11.09 -17.74 -6.09
N LEU A 239 11.23 -16.55 -6.68
CA LEU A 239 12.52 -15.88 -6.85
C LEU A 239 13.25 -15.63 -5.52
N HIS A 240 12.51 -15.18 -4.50
CA HIS A 240 13.08 -14.92 -3.16
C HIS A 240 13.64 -16.21 -2.55
N SER A 241 12.85 -17.28 -2.60
CA SER A 241 13.28 -18.59 -2.10
C SER A 241 14.49 -19.14 -2.87
N ASN A 242 14.59 -18.89 -4.17
CA ASN A 242 15.75 -19.29 -4.97
C ASN A 242 17.02 -18.54 -4.53
N VAL A 243 16.94 -17.23 -4.28
CA VAL A 243 18.07 -16.45 -3.76
C VAL A 243 18.51 -16.95 -2.39
N THR A 244 17.56 -17.18 -1.47
CA THR A 244 17.87 -17.76 -0.14
C THR A 244 18.51 -19.14 -0.26
N LYS A 245 17.99 -20.00 -1.14
CA LYS A 245 18.53 -21.35 -1.37
C LYS A 245 20.00 -21.29 -1.81
N TRP A 246 20.31 -20.48 -2.81
CA TRP A 246 21.67 -20.37 -3.34
C TRP A 246 22.62 -19.67 -2.37
N ARG A 247 22.14 -18.68 -1.60
CA ARG A 247 22.91 -18.07 -0.51
C ARG A 247 23.33 -19.10 0.53
N ASN A 248 22.37 -19.88 1.04
CA ASN A 248 22.65 -20.90 2.05
C ASN A 248 23.64 -21.96 1.53
N ARG A 249 23.50 -22.37 0.26
CA ARG A 249 24.43 -23.32 -0.37
C ARG A 249 25.83 -22.73 -0.50
N LEU A 250 25.94 -21.45 -0.85
CA LEU A 250 27.22 -20.77 -0.94
C LEU A 250 27.89 -20.67 0.45
N ASP A 251 27.12 -20.34 1.49
CA ASP A 251 27.60 -20.32 2.88
C ASP A 251 28.11 -21.70 3.35
N GLU A 252 27.44 -22.79 2.94
CA GLU A 252 27.91 -24.16 3.19
C GLU A 252 29.23 -24.45 2.50
N ILE A 253 29.38 -24.08 1.22
CA ILE A 253 30.60 -24.31 0.45
C ILE A 253 31.75 -23.50 1.04
N HIS A 254 31.55 -22.23 1.38
CA HIS A 254 32.58 -21.41 2.02
C HIS A 254 33.05 -22.00 3.36
N ARG A 255 32.12 -22.49 4.19
CA ARG A 255 32.48 -23.19 5.44
C ARG A 255 33.29 -24.47 5.18
N ALA A 256 32.99 -25.20 4.11
CA ALA A 256 33.73 -26.40 3.75
C ALA A 256 35.14 -26.08 3.19
N ILE A 257 35.27 -25.02 2.40
CA ILE A 257 36.56 -24.54 1.87
C ILE A 257 37.46 -24.06 3.01
N ASP A 258 36.92 -23.37 4.01
CA ASP A 258 37.69 -22.93 5.18
C ASP A 258 38.31 -24.11 5.95
N LEU A 259 37.63 -25.27 5.96
CA LEU A 259 38.12 -26.50 6.58
C LEU A 259 39.12 -27.27 5.71
N ASP A 260 39.05 -27.15 4.37
CA ASP A 260 39.96 -27.79 3.41
C ASP A 260 40.24 -26.89 2.18
N PRO A 261 41.17 -25.91 2.31
CA PRO A 261 41.37 -24.88 1.27
C PRO A 261 41.99 -25.39 -0.03
N SER A 262 42.61 -26.57 0.00
CA SER A 262 43.26 -27.21 -1.14
C SER A 262 42.32 -28.06 -2.00
N ASN A 263 41.04 -28.14 -1.61
CA ASN A 263 40.07 -29.00 -2.26
C ASN A 263 39.57 -28.40 -3.58
N GLY A 264 40.18 -28.81 -4.69
CA GLY A 264 39.82 -28.31 -6.02
C GLY A 264 38.36 -28.57 -6.43
N ILE A 265 37.70 -29.60 -5.85
CA ILE A 265 36.29 -29.90 -6.13
C ILE A 265 35.40 -28.82 -5.50
N LEU A 266 35.68 -28.43 -4.25
CA LEU A 266 34.92 -27.39 -3.56
C LEU A 266 35.08 -26.02 -4.24
N CYS A 267 36.28 -25.69 -4.74
CA CYS A 267 36.49 -24.47 -5.53
C CYS A 267 35.68 -24.46 -6.83
N GLU A 268 35.57 -25.60 -7.52
CA GLU A 268 34.74 -25.69 -8.72
C GLU A 268 33.23 -25.58 -8.39
N GLU A 269 32.79 -26.20 -7.30
CA GLU A 269 31.42 -26.06 -6.79
C GLU A 269 31.09 -24.61 -6.41
N GLU A 270 32.01 -23.91 -5.75
CA GLU A 270 31.90 -22.49 -5.40
C GLU A 270 31.67 -21.64 -6.66
N ALA A 271 32.52 -21.77 -7.67
CA ALA A 271 32.40 -21.02 -8.92
C ALA A 271 31.04 -21.24 -9.60
N ARG A 272 30.55 -22.49 -9.63
CA ARG A 272 29.22 -22.82 -10.17
C ARG A 272 28.10 -22.21 -9.33
N CYS A 273 28.21 -22.31 -8.01
CA CYS A 273 27.21 -21.78 -7.07
C CYS A 273 27.12 -20.26 -7.15
N LEU A 274 28.25 -19.57 -7.25
CA LEU A 274 28.33 -18.11 -7.43
C LEU A 274 27.59 -17.64 -8.68
N VAL A 275 27.77 -18.33 -9.81
CA VAL A 275 27.04 -18.01 -11.06
C VAL A 275 25.52 -18.13 -10.85
N GLN A 276 25.06 -19.20 -10.21
CA GLN A 276 23.63 -19.41 -9.95
C GLN A 276 23.06 -18.39 -8.95
N PHE A 277 23.81 -18.06 -7.89
CA PHE A 277 23.44 -17.07 -6.89
C PHE A 277 23.32 -15.67 -7.51
N ASN A 278 24.30 -15.27 -8.31
CA ASN A 278 24.29 -13.97 -9.01
C ASN A 278 23.10 -13.88 -9.97
N GLN A 279 22.85 -14.94 -10.75
CA GLN A 279 21.71 -14.97 -11.66
C GLN A 279 20.37 -14.86 -10.90
N ALA A 280 20.21 -15.61 -9.81
CA ALA A 280 18.99 -15.55 -8.98
C ALA A 280 18.79 -14.15 -8.38
N SER A 281 19.87 -13.51 -7.91
CA SER A 281 19.83 -12.17 -7.33
C SER A 281 19.43 -11.11 -8.36
N ILE A 282 19.98 -11.18 -9.58
CA ILE A 282 19.63 -10.28 -10.69
C ILE A 282 18.16 -10.44 -11.08
N ASP A 283 17.62 -11.67 -11.10
CA ASP A 283 16.22 -11.91 -11.45
C ASP A 283 15.27 -11.36 -10.38
N GLU A 284 15.58 -11.56 -9.10
CA GLU A 284 14.85 -11.00 -7.97
C GLU A 284 14.84 -9.47 -8.04
N GLU A 285 16.00 -8.85 -8.24
CA GLU A 285 16.15 -7.39 -8.34
C GLU A 285 15.31 -6.82 -9.49
N ARG A 286 15.42 -7.41 -10.70
CA ARG A 286 14.63 -6.98 -11.87
C ARG A 286 13.13 -7.07 -11.60
N PHE A 287 12.69 -8.14 -10.95
CA PHE A 287 11.29 -8.34 -10.59
C PHE A 287 10.80 -7.29 -9.58
N LEU A 288 11.58 -7.03 -8.53
CA LEU A 288 11.26 -6.04 -7.50
C LEU A 288 11.28 -4.62 -8.05
N LYS A 289 12.30 -4.26 -8.85
CA LYS A 289 12.41 -2.96 -9.51
C LYS A 289 11.21 -2.66 -10.40
N GLN A 290 10.80 -3.63 -11.23
CA GLN A 290 9.62 -3.48 -12.09
C GLN A 290 8.35 -3.27 -11.25
N LYS A 291 8.16 -4.08 -10.20
CA LYS A 291 7.01 -3.96 -9.32
C LYS A 291 6.96 -2.58 -8.65
N ALA A 292 8.10 -2.09 -8.15
CA ALA A 292 8.18 -0.81 -7.44
C ALA A 292 7.94 0.40 -8.37
N LYS A 293 8.18 0.22 -9.69
CA LYS A 293 8.22 1.29 -10.71
C LYS A 293 9.27 2.37 -10.39
N VAL A 294 10.42 1.98 -9.82
CA VAL A 294 11.54 2.89 -9.52
C VAL A 294 12.46 2.98 -10.74
N HIS A 295 12.64 4.18 -11.29
CA HIS A 295 13.42 4.40 -12.51
C HIS A 295 14.92 4.59 -12.24
N TRP A 296 15.24 5.32 -11.17
CA TRP A 296 16.62 5.66 -10.79
C TRP A 296 16.90 5.14 -9.39
N LEU A 297 17.90 4.27 -9.27
CA LEU A 297 18.63 4.07 -8.02
C LEU A 297 19.88 4.94 -8.12
N ALA A 298 19.94 6.00 -7.33
CA ALA A 298 21.20 6.66 -7.07
C ALA A 298 21.91 5.82 -6.01
N VAL A 299 23.09 5.31 -6.36
CA VAL A 299 24.01 4.50 -5.54
C VAL A 299 23.68 3.01 -5.49
N GLY A 300 24.69 2.23 -5.89
CA GLY A 300 24.68 0.79 -5.91
C GLY A 300 24.73 0.23 -4.51
N ASP A 301 23.62 -0.40 -4.12
CA ASP A 301 23.68 -1.65 -3.38
C ASP A 301 22.40 -2.43 -3.68
N ALA A 302 22.49 -3.76 -3.66
CA ALA A 302 21.37 -4.67 -3.91
C ALA A 302 20.35 -4.64 -2.74
N ASN A 303 19.75 -3.47 -2.47
CA ASN A 303 18.88 -3.23 -1.34
C ASN A 303 17.44 -3.67 -1.65
N ASN A 304 17.23 -5.00 -1.68
CA ASN A 304 15.92 -5.59 -1.87
C ASN A 304 14.92 -5.18 -0.78
N SER A 305 15.40 -4.90 0.44
CA SER A 305 14.56 -4.39 1.55
C SER A 305 13.86 -3.09 1.18
N PHE A 306 14.60 -2.12 0.61
CA PHE A 306 14.03 -0.87 0.13
C PHE A 306 12.90 -1.11 -0.89
N PHE A 307 13.11 -1.99 -1.87
CA PHE A 307 12.07 -2.30 -2.85
C PHE A 307 10.85 -2.97 -2.22
N HIS A 308 11.05 -3.89 -1.26
CA HIS A 308 9.97 -4.52 -0.54
C HIS A 308 9.14 -3.50 0.27
N ASN A 309 9.81 -2.60 0.97
CA ASN A 309 9.18 -1.56 1.77
C ASN A 309 8.42 -0.58 0.89
N SER A 310 9.07 -0.04 -0.14
CA SER A 310 8.42 0.82 -1.15
C SER A 310 7.20 0.15 -1.79
N LEU A 311 7.27 -1.17 -2.05
CA LEU A 311 6.14 -1.93 -2.59
C LEU A 311 4.97 -2.07 -1.64
N LYS A 312 5.23 -2.41 -0.37
CA LYS A 312 4.20 -2.50 0.67
C LYS A 312 3.48 -1.16 0.78
N CYS A 313 4.25 -0.08 0.89
CA CYS A 313 3.76 1.29 0.97
C CYS A 313 2.87 1.65 -0.23
N LYS A 314 3.39 1.43 -1.44
CA LYS A 314 2.68 1.73 -2.68
C LYS A 314 1.41 0.91 -2.87
N ASN A 315 1.43 -0.37 -2.53
CA ASN A 315 0.24 -1.22 -2.62
C ASN A 315 -0.83 -0.77 -1.64
N HIS A 316 -0.42 -0.32 -0.46
CA HIS A 316 -1.35 0.21 0.54
C HIS A 316 -1.97 1.53 0.07
N SER A 317 -1.17 2.51 -0.35
CA SER A 317 -1.65 3.84 -0.77
C SER A 317 -2.50 3.81 -2.05
N ASN A 318 -2.19 2.91 -3.01
CA ASN A 318 -2.94 2.83 -4.27
C ASN A 318 -4.23 2.02 -4.18
N ARG A 319 -4.56 1.45 -3.01
CA ARG A 319 -5.81 0.71 -2.87
C ARG A 319 -6.98 1.69 -2.89
N ILE A 320 -7.98 1.39 -3.71
CA ILE A 320 -9.23 2.15 -3.75
C ILE A 320 -10.25 1.38 -2.91
N GLU A 321 -10.49 1.85 -1.69
CA GLU A 321 -11.44 1.20 -0.76
C GLU A 321 -12.89 1.62 -1.03
N ARG A 322 -13.09 2.87 -1.44
CA ARG A 322 -14.40 3.48 -1.67
C ARG A 322 -14.38 4.36 -2.91
N VAL A 323 -15.49 4.36 -3.65
CA VAL A 323 -15.71 5.25 -4.80
C VAL A 323 -17.15 5.74 -4.78
N ILE A 324 -17.36 6.99 -5.19
CA ILE A 324 -18.70 7.56 -5.40
C ILE A 324 -18.94 7.58 -6.90
N ASP A 325 -20.06 7.01 -7.34
CA ASP A 325 -20.43 7.01 -8.76
C ASP A 325 -21.06 8.35 -9.20
N THR A 326 -21.39 8.46 -10.48
CA THR A 326 -21.98 9.67 -11.07
C THR A 326 -23.36 10.00 -10.51
N ASN A 327 -24.04 9.06 -9.85
CA ASN A 327 -25.34 9.26 -9.21
C ASN A 327 -25.20 9.60 -7.71
N GLY A 328 -23.97 9.75 -7.21
CA GLY A 328 -23.70 10.01 -5.80
C GLY A 328 -23.79 8.77 -4.90
N LEU A 329 -23.88 7.55 -5.46
CA LEU A 329 -23.92 6.33 -4.67
C LEU A 329 -22.50 5.91 -4.27
N LEU A 330 -22.31 5.63 -2.99
CA LEU A 330 -21.06 5.15 -2.42
C LEU A 330 -20.94 3.63 -2.59
N HIS A 331 -19.85 3.18 -3.20
CA HIS A 331 -19.48 1.77 -3.35
C HIS A 331 -18.26 1.47 -2.49
N GLU A 332 -18.26 0.34 -1.76
CA GLU A 332 -17.16 -0.07 -0.88
C GLU A 332 -16.69 -1.51 -1.15
N GLY A 333 -15.39 -1.76 -0.95
CA GLY A 333 -14.80 -3.10 -0.92
C GLY A 333 -15.05 -3.98 -2.16
N GLY A 334 -16.04 -4.87 -2.07
CA GLY A 334 -16.42 -5.81 -3.13
C GLY A 334 -16.99 -5.15 -4.37
N ASP A 335 -17.70 -4.03 -4.19
CA ASP A 335 -18.53 -3.39 -5.21
C ASP A 335 -17.77 -2.34 -6.02
N VAL A 336 -16.64 -1.85 -5.49
CA VAL A 336 -15.78 -0.86 -6.17
C VAL A 336 -15.40 -1.28 -7.60
N PRO A 337 -14.94 -2.52 -7.88
CA PRO A 337 -14.64 -2.94 -9.25
C PRO A 337 -15.87 -2.93 -10.16
N LEU A 338 -17.05 -3.30 -9.64
CA LEU A 338 -18.29 -3.31 -10.42
C LEU A 338 -18.71 -1.88 -10.79
N ALA A 339 -18.54 -0.93 -9.87
CA ALA A 339 -18.80 0.48 -10.13
C ALA A 339 -17.91 1.02 -11.27
N PHE A 340 -16.62 0.69 -11.27
CA PHE A 340 -15.71 1.06 -12.36
C PHE A 340 -16.11 0.42 -13.69
N VAL A 341 -16.40 -0.89 -13.70
CA VAL A 341 -16.83 -1.60 -14.91
C VAL A 341 -18.08 -0.94 -15.48
N LYS A 342 -19.12 -0.74 -14.66
CA LYS A 342 -20.37 -0.10 -15.08
C LYS A 342 -20.14 1.31 -15.64
N HIS A 343 -19.30 2.11 -14.98
CA HIS A 343 -18.99 3.46 -15.45
C HIS A 343 -18.31 3.44 -16.83
N PHE A 344 -17.29 2.59 -17.00
CA PHE A 344 -16.55 2.53 -18.28
C PHE A 344 -17.31 1.80 -19.39
N GLU A 345 -18.20 0.85 -19.07
CA GLU A 345 -19.14 0.28 -20.04
C GLU A 345 -20.08 1.34 -20.58
N GLN A 346 -20.60 2.22 -19.72
CA GLN A 346 -21.44 3.34 -20.16
C GLN A 346 -20.65 4.41 -20.91
N PHE A 347 -19.42 4.71 -20.46
CA PHE A 347 -18.59 5.76 -21.04
C PHE A 347 -17.98 5.38 -22.40
N LEU A 348 -17.42 4.17 -22.52
CA LEU A 348 -16.77 3.71 -23.76
C LEU A 348 -17.78 3.24 -24.81
N GLY A 349 -19.05 3.07 -24.43
CA GLY A 349 -20.15 2.77 -25.32
C GLY A 349 -20.84 1.46 -24.98
N VAL A 350 -22.17 1.48 -25.12
CA VAL A 350 -23.04 0.30 -25.10
C VAL A 350 -23.24 -0.23 -26.52
N GLU A 351 -23.58 -1.51 -26.63
CA GLU A 351 -23.98 -2.11 -27.90
C GLU A 351 -25.21 -1.37 -28.43
N ASP A 352 -25.03 -0.64 -29.52
CA ASP A 352 -26.07 0.17 -30.17
C ASP A 352 -26.09 -0.13 -31.67
N ILE A 353 -27.23 0.11 -32.31
CA ILE A 353 -27.40 -0.10 -33.74
C ILE A 353 -26.57 0.96 -34.47
N VAL A 354 -25.42 0.53 -34.99
CA VAL A 354 -24.53 1.38 -35.80
C VAL A 354 -25.25 1.71 -37.11
N THR A 355 -25.95 2.84 -37.15
CA THR A 355 -26.69 3.32 -38.32
C THR A 355 -25.79 3.98 -39.37
N MET A 356 -24.56 4.33 -39.01
CA MET A 356 -23.59 4.90 -39.95
C MET A 356 -22.65 3.81 -40.48
N PRO A 357 -22.62 3.54 -41.80
CA PRO A 357 -21.62 2.66 -42.37
C PRO A 357 -20.23 3.22 -42.07
N ILE A 358 -19.33 2.37 -41.61
CA ILE A 358 -17.93 2.74 -41.38
C ILE A 358 -17.37 3.24 -42.71
N SER A 359 -16.77 4.44 -42.70
CA SER A 359 -16.20 5.07 -43.89
C SER A 359 -15.23 4.08 -44.57
N PRO A 360 -15.44 3.73 -45.87
CA PRO A 360 -14.62 2.72 -46.55
C PRO A 360 -13.13 3.08 -46.59
N ASP A 361 -12.83 4.37 -46.55
CA ASP A 361 -11.52 5.01 -46.48
C ASP A 361 -10.80 4.86 -45.12
N LEU A 362 -11.47 4.39 -44.05
CA LEU A 362 -10.86 4.24 -42.73
C LEU A 362 -9.83 3.09 -42.67
N PHE A 363 -9.88 2.15 -43.62
CA PHE A 363 -9.02 0.96 -43.65
C PHE A 363 -8.31 0.72 -44.99
N GLU A 364 -8.44 1.62 -45.96
CA GLU A 364 -7.65 1.56 -47.20
C GLU A 364 -6.26 2.14 -46.97
N ARG A 365 -5.26 1.25 -46.82
CA ARG A 365 -3.86 1.53 -47.14
C ARG A 365 -3.19 0.31 -47.77
#